data_AF-A0A6N8I2S7-F1
#
_entry.id   AF-A0A6N8I2S7-F1
#
_cell.length_a   1.000
_cell.length_b   1.000
_cell.length_c   1.000
_cell.angle_alpha   90.00
_cell.angle_beta   90.00
_cell.angle_gamma   90.00
#
_symmetry.space_group_name_H-M   'P 1'
#
loop_
_entity.id
_entity.type
_entity.pdbx_description
1 polymer ?
#
loop_
_entity_poly.entity_id
_entity_poly.type
_entity_poly.pdbx_seq_one_letter_code
_entity_poly.pdbx_strand_id
1 'polypeptide(L)'
;MTCSIFVFCEPLTGWCHAQANERRTKVDWAEQIRQLLQVYYPDAPKIRLVMDNLNTHVIASLYQAFKPQLARELAKRLEIHYTPKHGSWLDIAEIEIGVLSKQCSQRRIPSLPDLNREIYAWETLHNSSPAKIDWQFTTDDARIKLKRLYPNL
;
A
#
# COMPACT_ATOMS: atom_id res chain seq x y z
N MET A 1 -6.44 -2.81 21.72
CA MET A 1 -7.16 -2.70 20.43
C MET A 1 -6.19 -3.19 19.37
N THR A 2 -6.62 -4.12 18.53
CA THR A 2 -5.83 -4.54 17.36
C THR A 2 -6.51 -3.93 16.14
N CYS A 3 -5.74 -3.26 15.29
CA CYS A 3 -6.21 -2.68 14.04
C CYS A 3 -5.28 -3.08 12.90
N SER A 4 -5.72 -2.89 11.67
CA SER A 4 -4.93 -3.03 10.46
C SER A 4 -4.68 -1.65 9.87
N ILE A 5 -3.45 -1.35 9.46
CA ILE A 5 -3.13 -0.10 8.75
C ILE A 5 -2.89 -0.46 7.29
N PHE A 6 -3.58 0.23 6.40
CA PHE A 6 -3.30 0.23 4.97
C PHE A 6 -2.39 1.40 4.66
N VAL A 7 -1.34 1.16 3.88
CA VAL A 7 -0.39 2.19 3.46
C VAL A 7 -0.19 2.11 1.96
N PHE A 8 -0.25 3.25 1.30
CA PHE A 8 0.14 3.45 -0.09
C PHE A 8 1.23 4.50 -0.14
N CYS A 9 2.21 4.32 -1.00
CA CYS A 9 3.22 5.34 -1.24
C CYS A 9 3.56 5.43 -2.73
N GLU A 10 3.99 6.61 -3.15
CA GLU A 10 4.58 6.87 -4.45
C GLU A 10 6.05 7.25 -4.25
N PRO A 11 6.99 6.30 -4.40
CA PRO A 11 8.38 6.49 -3.98
C PRO A 11 9.08 7.70 -4.62
N LEU A 12 8.72 8.01 -5.87
CA LEU A 12 9.35 9.06 -6.67
C LEU A 12 8.89 10.47 -6.32
N THR A 13 7.70 10.60 -5.77
CA THR A 13 7.13 11.87 -5.30
C THR A 13 7.27 12.02 -3.80
N GLY A 14 7.45 10.92 -3.07
CA GLY A 14 7.42 10.90 -1.60
C GLY A 14 5.99 11.07 -1.05
N TRP A 15 4.97 10.86 -1.88
CA TRP A 15 3.59 10.85 -1.41
C TRP A 15 3.33 9.56 -0.63
N CYS A 16 2.65 9.68 0.51
CA CYS A 16 2.18 8.57 1.32
C CYS A 16 0.73 8.79 1.71
N HIS A 17 -0.05 7.71 1.76
CA HIS A 17 -1.36 7.68 2.37
C HIS A 17 -1.44 6.52 3.35
N ALA A 18 -1.99 6.76 4.54
CA ALA A 18 -2.20 5.72 5.53
C ALA A 18 -3.60 5.81 6.16
N GLN A 19 -4.21 4.65 6.39
CA GLN A 19 -5.52 4.56 7.05
C GLN A 19 -5.58 3.34 7.97
N ALA A 20 -6.01 3.53 9.21
CA ALA A 20 -6.30 2.44 10.14
C ALA A 20 -7.76 1.98 10.03
N ASN A 21 -7.94 0.67 9.90
CA ASN A 21 -9.23 -0.02 9.91
C ASN A 21 -9.26 -1.08 11.02
N GLU A 22 -10.46 -1.47 11.46
CA GLU A 22 -10.60 -2.57 12.43
C GLU A 22 -10.10 -3.91 11.88
N ARG A 23 -10.23 -4.11 10.57
CA ARG A 23 -9.97 -5.37 9.88
C ARG A 23 -9.22 -5.14 8.57
N ARG A 24 -8.66 -6.23 8.05
CA ARG A 24 -8.05 -6.32 6.71
C ARG A 24 -8.76 -7.40 5.91
N THR A 25 -9.99 -7.13 5.49
CA THR A 25 -10.78 -8.02 4.63
C THR A 25 -10.60 -7.68 3.15
N LYS A 26 -11.13 -8.53 2.27
CA LYS A 26 -11.21 -8.25 0.83
C LYS A 26 -12.00 -6.97 0.52
N VAL A 27 -13.05 -6.70 1.28
CA VAL A 27 -13.87 -5.50 1.13
C VAL A 27 -13.09 -4.26 1.59
N ASP A 28 -12.41 -4.35 2.73
CA ASP A 28 -11.56 -3.24 3.22
C ASP A 28 -10.49 -2.88 2.17
N TRP A 29 -9.78 -3.87 1.63
CA TRP A 29 -8.80 -3.64 0.57
C TRP A 29 -9.42 -3.05 -0.69
N ALA A 30 -10.58 -3.54 -1.12
CA ALA A 30 -11.26 -3.03 -2.32
C ALA A 30 -11.66 -1.56 -2.18
N GLU A 31 -12.09 -1.13 -0.98
CA GLU A 31 -12.38 0.28 -0.71
C GLU A 31 -11.14 1.15 -0.72
N GLN A 32 -10.01 0.64 -0.19
CA GLN A 32 -8.73 1.33 -0.26
C GLN A 32 -8.27 1.54 -1.72
N ILE A 33 -8.41 0.52 -2.57
CA ILE A 33 -8.15 0.63 -4.01
C ILE A 33 -9.10 1.63 -4.68
N ARG A 34 -10.37 1.63 -4.31
CA ARG A 34 -11.34 2.60 -4.86
C ARG A 34 -10.93 4.03 -4.51
N GLN A 35 -10.54 4.29 -3.26
CA GLN A 35 -10.05 5.60 -2.84
C GLN A 35 -8.76 5.98 -3.59
N LEU A 36 -7.78 5.07 -3.69
CA LEU A 36 -6.56 5.27 -4.48
C LEU A 36 -6.87 5.74 -5.90
N LEU A 37 -7.77 5.05 -6.58
CA LEU A 37 -8.08 5.31 -7.99
C LEU A 37 -9.00 6.52 -8.21
N GLN A 38 -9.97 6.76 -7.32
CA GLN A 38 -11.00 7.78 -7.55
C GLN A 38 -10.76 9.09 -6.80
N VAL A 39 -9.99 9.07 -5.72
CA VAL A 39 -9.72 10.25 -4.88
C VAL A 39 -8.30 10.74 -5.07
N TYR A 40 -7.31 9.86 -4.90
CA TYR A 40 -5.90 10.29 -4.93
C TYR A 40 -5.35 10.42 -6.36
N TYR A 41 -5.76 9.52 -7.27
CA TYR A 41 -5.31 9.53 -8.66
C TYR A 41 -6.50 9.44 -9.64
N PRO A 42 -7.49 10.35 -9.60
CA PRO A 42 -8.67 10.28 -10.45
C PRO A 42 -8.33 10.29 -11.95
N ASP A 43 -7.32 11.07 -12.33
CA ASP A 43 -6.95 11.31 -13.72
C ASP A 43 -5.95 10.28 -14.28
N ALA A 44 -5.41 9.39 -13.43
CA ALA A 44 -4.46 8.38 -13.87
C ALA A 44 -5.18 7.26 -14.66
N PRO A 45 -4.93 7.08 -15.97
CA PRO A 45 -5.60 6.05 -16.75
C PRO A 45 -5.19 4.64 -16.29
N LYS A 46 -3.99 4.50 -15.72
CA LYS A 46 -3.43 3.25 -15.20
C LYS A 46 -2.49 3.54 -14.03
N ILE A 47 -2.54 2.70 -13.00
CA ILE A 47 -1.61 2.67 -11.86
C ILE A 47 -0.89 1.33 -11.86
N ARG A 48 0.44 1.38 -11.79
CA ARG A 48 1.29 0.22 -11.49
C ARG A 48 1.36 0.05 -9.98
N LEU A 49 0.67 -0.95 -9.46
CA LEU A 49 0.59 -1.21 -8.03
C LEU A 49 1.51 -2.38 -7.68
N VAL A 50 2.56 -2.09 -6.94
CA VAL A 50 3.42 -3.10 -6.31
C VAL A 50 2.90 -3.34 -4.90
N MET A 51 2.68 -4.60 -4.51
CA MET A 51 2.19 -4.96 -3.18
C MET A 51 2.57 -6.38 -2.78
N ASP A 52 2.51 -6.67 -1.48
CA ASP A 52 2.65 -8.03 -0.96
C ASP A 52 1.56 -9.01 -1.48
N ASN A 53 1.86 -10.30 -1.37
CA ASN A 53 1.03 -11.39 -1.91
C ASN A 53 0.05 -11.95 -0.87
N LEU A 54 -0.86 -11.09 -0.39
CA LEU A 54 -1.93 -11.49 0.53
C LEU A 54 -3.16 -12.02 -0.21
N ASN A 55 -3.93 -12.90 0.45
CA ASN A 55 -5.17 -13.45 -0.10
C ASN A 55 -6.26 -12.39 -0.37
N THR A 56 -6.13 -11.20 0.20
CA THR A 56 -7.00 -10.04 -0.02
C THR A 56 -6.62 -9.23 -1.25
N HIS A 57 -5.35 -9.30 -1.68
CA HIS A 57 -4.75 -8.46 -2.71
C HIS A 57 -4.98 -9.05 -4.10
N VAL A 58 -6.24 -9.21 -4.48
CA VAL A 58 -6.61 -9.83 -5.76
C VAL A 58 -7.77 -9.09 -6.41
N ILE A 59 -7.81 -9.05 -7.74
CA ILE A 59 -8.90 -8.41 -8.50
C ILE A 59 -10.29 -8.95 -8.10
N ALA A 60 -10.38 -10.24 -7.74
CA ALA A 60 -11.62 -10.85 -7.26
C ALA A 60 -12.20 -10.13 -6.02
N SER A 61 -11.37 -9.49 -5.20
CA SER A 61 -11.82 -8.68 -4.06
C SER A 61 -12.64 -7.46 -4.51
N LEU A 62 -12.32 -6.85 -5.65
CA LEU A 62 -13.11 -5.75 -6.22
C LEU A 62 -14.51 -6.22 -6.62
N TYR A 63 -14.60 -7.41 -7.24
CA TYR A 63 -15.88 -8.01 -7.62
C TYR A 63 -16.70 -8.50 -6.41
N GLN A 64 -16.03 -8.81 -5.31
CA GLN A 64 -16.71 -9.12 -4.05
C GLN A 64 -17.31 -7.87 -3.39
N ALA A 65 -16.64 -6.72 -3.49
CA ALA A 65 -17.05 -5.50 -2.82
C ALA A 65 -18.03 -4.65 -3.66
N PHE A 66 -17.88 -4.63 -4.98
CA PHE A 66 -18.60 -3.69 -5.85
C PHE A 66 -19.45 -4.37 -6.91
N LYS A 67 -20.41 -3.62 -7.47
CA LYS A 67 -21.15 -4.04 -8.67
C LYS A 67 -20.17 -4.35 -9.81
N PRO A 68 -20.46 -5.35 -10.67
CA PRO A 68 -19.54 -5.80 -11.71
C PRO A 68 -19.01 -4.70 -12.63
N GLN A 69 -19.84 -3.69 -12.94
CA GLN A 69 -19.43 -2.54 -13.76
C GLN A 69 -18.30 -1.75 -13.10
N LEU A 70 -18.50 -1.30 -11.85
CA LEU A 70 -17.51 -0.54 -11.10
C LEU A 70 -16.25 -1.38 -10.82
N ALA A 71 -16.41 -2.65 -10.43
CA ALA A 71 -15.29 -3.55 -10.19
C ALA A 71 -14.40 -3.69 -11.45
N ARG A 72 -15.02 -3.82 -12.64
CA ARG A 72 -14.31 -3.89 -13.91
C ARG A 72 -13.61 -2.59 -14.26
N GLU A 73 -14.24 -1.44 -14.02
CA GLU A 73 -13.64 -0.12 -14.25
C GLU A 73 -12.40 0.10 -13.39
N LEU A 74 -12.46 -0.22 -12.10
CA LEU A 74 -11.33 -0.15 -11.19
C LEU A 74 -10.21 -1.13 -11.60
N ALA A 75 -10.56 -2.39 -11.88
CA ALA A 75 -9.61 -3.42 -12.28
C ALA A 75 -8.84 -3.06 -13.56
N LYS A 76 -9.51 -2.45 -14.54
CA LYS A 76 -8.86 -1.99 -15.79
C LYS A 76 -7.78 -0.96 -15.55
N ARG A 77 -7.90 -0.15 -14.49
CA ARG A 77 -6.92 0.88 -14.13
C ARG A 77 -5.73 0.34 -13.33
N LEU A 78 -5.70 -0.95 -12.99
CA LEU A 78 -4.60 -1.54 -12.20
C LEU A 78 -3.70 -2.44 -13.05
N GLU A 79 -2.39 -2.25 -12.91
CA GLU A 79 -1.35 -3.20 -13.31
C GLU A 79 -0.68 -3.68 -12.03
N ILE A 80 -1.00 -4.91 -11.59
CA ILE A 80 -0.56 -5.42 -10.29
C ILE A 80 0.74 -6.21 -10.45
N HIS A 81 1.72 -5.87 -9.63
CA HIS A 81 2.97 -6.61 -9.44
C HIS A 81 3.06 -7.07 -7.99
N TYR A 82 3.20 -8.37 -7.78
CA TYR A 82 3.37 -8.91 -6.42
C TYR A 82 4.84 -8.98 -6.06
N THR A 83 5.18 -8.62 -4.82
CA THR A 83 6.49 -8.97 -4.29
C THR A 83 6.66 -10.50 -4.26
N PRO A 84 7.87 -11.04 -4.41
CA PRO A 84 8.11 -12.47 -4.27
C PRO A 84 7.57 -13.03 -2.94
N LYS A 85 7.24 -14.32 -2.91
CA LYS A 85 6.87 -14.98 -1.65
C LYS A 85 8.02 -14.86 -0.65
N HIS A 86 7.70 -14.49 0.59
CA HIS A 86 8.69 -14.16 1.64
C HIS A 86 9.61 -12.98 1.30
N GLY A 87 9.23 -12.16 0.31
CA GLY A 87 9.96 -10.99 -0.15
C GLY A 87 9.37 -9.66 0.31
N SER A 88 8.64 -9.62 1.44
CA SER A 88 8.04 -8.38 1.94
C SER A 88 9.06 -7.29 2.26
N TRP A 89 10.34 -7.66 2.46
CA TRP A 89 11.44 -6.71 2.59
C TRP A 89 11.68 -5.85 1.33
N LEU A 90 11.12 -6.24 0.18
CA LEU A 90 11.09 -5.45 -1.06
C LEU A 90 9.87 -4.53 -1.15
N ASP A 91 8.89 -4.67 -0.25
CA ASP A 91 7.72 -3.81 -0.27
C ASP A 91 8.07 -2.45 0.31
N ILE A 92 8.05 -1.42 -0.54
CA ILE A 92 8.42 -0.07 -0.14
C ILE A 92 7.44 0.48 0.91
N ALA A 93 6.18 0.04 0.91
CA ALA A 93 5.21 0.47 1.90
C ALA A 93 5.63 0.08 3.33
N GLU A 94 6.42 -0.98 3.52
CA GLU A 94 6.96 -1.37 4.83
C GLU A 94 7.94 -0.33 5.41
N ILE A 95 8.65 0.42 4.55
CA ILE A 95 9.50 1.53 4.98
C ILE A 95 8.64 2.63 5.60
N GLU A 96 7.57 3.03 4.91
CA GLU A 96 6.64 4.06 5.39
C GLU A 96 5.88 3.61 6.64
N ILE A 97 5.48 2.33 6.73
CA ILE A 97 4.91 1.76 7.97
C ILE A 97 5.90 1.89 9.13
N GLY A 98 7.19 1.67 8.88
CA GLY A 98 8.26 1.84 9.86
C GLY A 98 8.42 3.29 10.32
N VAL A 99 8.36 4.25 9.38
CA VAL A 99 8.41 5.69 9.68
C VAL A 99 7.19 6.14 10.48
N LEU A 100 5.99 5.80 9.99
CA LEU A 100 4.72 6.07 10.66
C LEU A 100 4.74 5.51 12.08
N SER A 101 5.16 4.25 12.27
CA SER A 101 5.19 3.62 13.59
C SER A 101 6.14 4.34 14.55
N LYS A 102 7.32 4.77 14.09
CA LYS A 102 8.29 5.50 14.93
C LYS A 102 7.80 6.90 15.32
N GLN A 103 7.04 7.55 14.44
CA GLN A 103 6.58 8.93 14.61
C GLN A 103 5.22 9.02 15.33
N CYS A 104 4.32 8.07 15.10
CA CYS A 104 2.95 8.07 15.65
C CYS A 104 2.73 7.14 16.84
N SER A 105 3.56 6.11 17.05
CA SER A 105 3.28 5.04 18.04
C SER A 105 4.11 5.14 19.33
N GLN A 106 4.64 6.30 19.68
CA GLN A 106 5.38 6.50 20.94
C GLN A 106 4.50 6.48 22.20
N ARG A 107 3.17 6.47 22.02
CA ARG A 107 2.18 6.45 23.10
C ARG A 107 1.02 5.53 22.76
N ARG A 108 0.28 5.10 23.78
CA ARG A 108 -0.96 4.36 23.59
C ARG A 108 -2.05 5.28 23.03
N ILE A 109 -2.70 4.85 21.95
CA ILE A 109 -3.85 5.54 21.36
C ILE A 109 -5.11 4.76 21.72
N PRO A 110 -6.14 5.40 22.32
CA PRO A 110 -7.22 4.67 22.98
C PRO A 110 -8.29 4.16 22.02
N SER A 111 -8.43 4.75 20.83
CA SER A 111 -9.50 4.43 19.89
C SER A 111 -9.05 4.50 18.43
N LEU A 112 -9.80 3.84 17.53
CA LEU A 112 -9.54 3.88 16.09
C LEU A 112 -9.75 5.29 15.50
N PRO A 113 -10.79 6.07 15.87
CA PRO A 113 -10.91 7.45 15.43
C PRO A 113 -9.74 8.35 15.85
N ASP A 114 -9.24 8.17 17.08
CA ASP A 114 -8.06 8.92 17.54
C ASP A 114 -6.82 8.51 16.73
N LEU A 115 -6.65 7.21 16.45
CA LEU A 115 -5.53 6.73 15.63
C LEU A 115 -5.57 7.32 14.21
N ASN A 116 -6.73 7.32 13.56
CA ASN A 116 -6.87 7.92 12.23
C ASN A 116 -6.66 9.44 12.25
N ARG A 117 -6.98 10.15 13.34
CA ARG A 117 -6.65 11.57 13.48
C ARG A 117 -5.15 11.81 13.53
N GLU A 118 -4.42 11.00 14.30
CA GLU A 118 -2.96 11.09 14.39
C GLU A 118 -2.29 10.72 13.06
N ILE A 119 -2.75 9.65 12.41
CA ILE A 119 -2.27 9.24 11.09
C ILE A 119 -2.50 10.36 10.07
N TYR A 120 -3.68 10.98 10.06
CA TYR A 120 -3.99 12.08 9.14
C TYR A 120 -3.10 13.31 9.38
N ALA A 121 -2.87 13.69 10.64
CA ALA A 121 -1.97 14.79 10.98
C ALA A 121 -0.52 14.50 10.54
N TRP A 122 -0.07 13.26 10.75
CA TRP A 122 1.23 12.78 10.28
C TRP A 122 1.34 12.79 8.76
N GLU A 123 0.35 12.23 8.06
CA GLU A 123 0.30 12.16 6.59
C GLU A 123 0.37 13.56 5.98
N THR A 124 -0.40 14.50 6.54
CA THR A 124 -0.40 15.91 6.10
C THR A 124 0.99 16.53 6.23
N LEU A 125 1.66 16.31 7.37
CA LEU A 125 3.01 16.83 7.59
C LEU A 125 4.03 16.16 6.66
N HIS A 126 3.99 14.83 6.56
CA HIS A 126 4.88 14.04 5.71
C HIS A 126 4.77 14.47 4.23
N ASN A 127 3.54 14.57 3.71
CA ASN A 127 3.29 14.97 2.32
C ASN A 127 3.59 16.46 2.04
N SER A 128 3.66 17.33 3.07
CA SER A 128 4.04 18.74 2.91
C SER A 128 5.53 18.97 2.73
N SER A 129 6.37 18.00 3.13
CA SER A 129 7.81 18.02 2.97
C SER A 129 8.30 16.62 2.53
N PRO A 130 7.88 16.16 1.35
CA PRO A 130 8.05 14.77 0.95
C PRO A 130 9.53 14.41 0.80
N ALA A 131 9.96 13.39 1.53
CA ALA A 131 11.25 12.76 1.32
C ALA A 131 11.07 11.62 0.33
N LYS A 132 11.74 11.69 -0.82
CA LYS A 132 11.72 10.59 -1.78
C LYS A 132 12.39 9.37 -1.17
N ILE A 133 11.88 8.20 -1.53
CA ILE A 133 12.50 6.94 -1.14
C ILE A 133 13.64 6.67 -2.12
N ASP A 134 14.87 6.74 -1.61
CA ASP A 134 16.07 6.42 -2.37
C ASP A 134 16.21 4.89 -2.52
N TRP A 135 15.71 4.38 -3.62
CA TRP A 135 15.68 2.95 -3.88
C TRP A 135 17.02 2.46 -4.45
N GLN A 136 17.78 1.75 -3.61
CA GLN A 136 19.12 1.27 -3.93
C GLN A 136 19.17 -0.18 -4.46
N PHE A 137 18.07 -0.93 -4.38
CA PHE A 137 18.07 -2.35 -4.77
C PHE A 137 17.90 -2.51 -6.28
N THR A 138 18.94 -2.99 -6.95
CA THR A 138 18.99 -3.07 -8.42
C THR A 138 18.51 -4.41 -8.96
N THR A 139 18.28 -4.48 -10.27
CA THR A 139 18.05 -5.74 -10.98
C THR A 139 19.23 -6.72 -10.85
N ASP A 140 20.47 -6.23 -10.76
CA ASP A 140 21.65 -7.08 -10.59
C ASP A 140 21.69 -7.69 -9.19
N ASP A 141 21.34 -6.91 -8.17
CA ASP A 141 21.16 -7.42 -6.81
C ASP A 141 20.06 -8.49 -6.76
N ALA A 142 18.96 -8.27 -7.49
CA ALA A 142 17.85 -9.23 -7.60
C ALA A 142 18.29 -10.56 -8.20
N ARG A 143 19.12 -10.54 -9.26
CA ARG A 143 19.64 -11.77 -9.90
C ARG A 143 20.46 -12.63 -8.93
N ILE A 144 21.19 -12.00 -8.01
CA ILE A 144 21.97 -12.70 -6.99
C ILE A 144 21.06 -13.16 -5.86
N LYS A 145 20.30 -12.25 -5.25
CA LYS A 145 19.53 -12.48 -4.03
C LYS A 145 18.31 -13.39 -4.25
N LEU A 146 17.70 -13.35 -5.43
CA LEU A 146 16.52 -14.13 -5.78
C LEU A 146 16.82 -15.34 -6.68
N LYS A 147 18.10 -15.69 -6.89
CA LYS A 147 18.54 -16.81 -7.74
C LYS A 147 17.79 -18.12 -7.47
N ARG A 148 17.53 -18.43 -6.19
CA ARG A 148 16.80 -19.65 -5.80
C ARG A 148 15.32 -19.62 -6.20
N LEU A 149 14.71 -18.44 -6.24
CA LEU A 149 13.30 -18.25 -6.61
C LEU A 149 13.11 -18.21 -8.13
N TYR A 150 14.16 -17.84 -8.87
CA TYR A 150 14.17 -17.75 -10.32
C TYR A 150 15.41 -18.44 -10.92
N PRO A 151 15.50 -19.78 -10.86
CA PRO A 151 16.72 -20.52 -11.23
C PRO A 151 17.03 -20.51 -12.75
N ASN A 152 16.08 -20.08 -13.58
CA ASN A 152 16.17 -20.14 -15.05
C ASN A 152 16.22 -18.75 -15.72
N LEU A 153 16.60 -17.71 -14.97
CA LEU A 153 16.68 -16.30 -15.43
C LEU A 153 18.12 -15.79 -15.57
#